data_AF-A0A8J4BZK8-F1
#
_entry.id   AF-A0A8J4BZK8-F1
#
_cell.length_a   1.000
_cell.length_b   1.000
_cell.length_c   1.000
_cell.angle_alpha   90.00
_cell.angle_beta   90.00
_cell.angle_gamma   90.00
#
_symmetry.space_group_name_H-M   'P 1'
#
loop_
_entity.id
_entity.type
_entity.pdbx_description
1 polymer ?
#
loop_
_entity_poly.entity_id
_entity_poly.type
_entity_poly.pdbx_seq_one_letter_code
_entity_poly.pdbx_strand_id
1 'polypeptide(L)'
;MSLSVTTEFVRQFFDLFTQPAYGKLVEVSTVCGQEPLAKPTQKHFSSIPSPGACIDTTPSVELTADALEQIFMRCDIDALVGVVPAVCKSWRHVVSSSGLWRHRLSPKLMGELDSLAALGPPLAPSSLFLIMQGRNFLRNPTFRRDANTQPQLGRAAARSKYQRCAWVTTTAMGDGILWEAPPAGMRTYGTAATANPPSPLPYPGTVPRLPTQQHPQHLQGFFGNGSGGFGIWGSAVRGRDEHQPGCLATANDWCEVVQVVDLDWELQHRGLTAARAAHLLDAELSLRLSVHVGARWDCVGQYSVGLLLDEGNGNANGYGYGTGNDGQRPPHGSPATGVTDDSIPCLQSFVLRPTRHHFYTGRVICTSDTWQRFEYVLPACPRGFRRAVVILRGRRAPNSLIVSPMPRFCGAKFASAELVFS
;
A
#
# COMPACT_ATOMS: atom_id res chain seq x y z
N MET A 1 -10.69 32.64 -18.48
CA MET A 1 -11.77 31.64 -18.60
C MET A 1 -12.09 31.12 -17.20
N SER A 2 -13.13 31.68 -16.57
CA SER A 2 -13.71 31.14 -15.34
C SER A 2 -14.60 29.97 -15.76
N LEU A 3 -14.20 28.74 -15.42
CA LEU A 3 -15.07 27.59 -15.54
C LEU A 3 -16.04 27.68 -14.36
N SER A 4 -17.29 28.10 -14.61
CA SER A 4 -18.35 27.95 -13.63
C SER A 4 -18.56 26.46 -13.44
N VAL A 5 -17.96 25.89 -12.38
CA VAL A 5 -18.32 24.55 -11.93
C VAL A 5 -19.80 24.63 -11.60
N THR A 6 -20.63 23.95 -12.38
CA THR A 6 -22.07 24.01 -12.19
C THR A 6 -22.40 23.50 -10.80
N THR A 7 -23.32 24.18 -10.12
CA THR A 7 -23.82 23.81 -8.79
C THR A 7 -24.20 22.34 -8.72
N GLU A 8 -24.66 21.77 -9.84
CA GLU A 8 -25.01 20.35 -9.99
C GLU A 8 -23.80 19.40 -9.97
N PHE A 9 -22.64 19.78 -10.54
CA PHE A 9 -21.42 18.95 -10.42
C PHE A 9 -20.92 18.92 -8.98
N VAL A 10 -20.95 20.08 -8.30
CA VAL A 10 -20.60 20.18 -6.88
C VAL A 10 -21.56 19.33 -6.06
N ARG A 11 -22.87 19.43 -6.33
CA ARG A 11 -23.90 18.62 -5.66
C ARG A 11 -23.70 17.12 -5.89
N GLN A 12 -23.49 16.68 -7.12
CA GLN A 12 -23.24 15.26 -7.44
C GLN A 12 -21.94 14.75 -6.84
N PHE A 13 -20.88 15.57 -6.82
CA PHE A 13 -19.63 15.27 -6.12
C PHE A 13 -19.91 15.09 -4.62
N PHE A 14 -20.62 16.02 -3.97
CA PHE A 14 -21.01 15.88 -2.58
C PHE A 14 -21.87 14.63 -2.34
N ASP A 15 -22.92 14.42 -3.13
CA ASP A 15 -23.83 13.28 -3.01
C ASP A 15 -23.10 11.93 -3.17
N LEU A 16 -21.99 11.87 -3.93
CA LEU A 16 -21.15 10.67 -4.04
C LEU A 16 -20.29 10.42 -2.79
N PHE A 17 -19.75 11.48 -2.18
CA PHE A 17 -18.78 11.40 -1.09
C PHE A 17 -19.41 11.58 0.31
N THR A 18 -20.64 12.07 0.40
CA THR A 18 -21.41 12.18 1.65
C THR A 18 -22.44 11.08 1.83
N GLN A 19 -22.46 10.03 0.97
CA GLN A 19 -23.30 8.87 1.24
C GLN A 19 -22.92 8.28 2.61
N PRO A 20 -23.88 8.10 3.53
CA PRO A 20 -23.58 7.69 4.90
C PRO A 20 -23.17 6.22 4.91
N ALA A 21 -21.86 5.95 4.89
CA ALA A 21 -21.34 4.67 5.36
C ALA A 21 -21.40 4.58 6.91
N TYR A 22 -21.54 5.72 7.61
CA TYR A 22 -21.74 5.78 9.07
C TYR A 22 -22.65 6.96 9.42
N GLY A 23 -23.81 6.68 10.01
CA GLY A 23 -24.84 7.68 10.30
C GLY A 23 -24.55 8.54 11.53
N LYS A 24 -24.50 9.87 11.35
CA LYS A 24 -25.35 10.91 12.01
C LYS A 24 -24.77 12.32 11.80
N LEU A 25 -25.70 13.27 11.58
CA LEU A 25 -25.60 14.75 11.59
C LEU A 25 -24.89 15.39 10.38
N VAL A 26 -25.40 16.43 9.71
CA VAL A 26 -26.10 17.67 10.15
C VAL A 26 -27.09 18.11 9.06
N GLU A 27 -28.33 18.45 9.42
CA GLU A 27 -29.22 19.22 8.52
C GLU A 27 -28.68 20.66 8.44
N VAL A 28 -28.15 21.03 7.28
CA VAL A 28 -27.93 22.44 6.95
C VAL A 28 -29.28 22.99 6.51
N SER A 29 -30.06 23.52 7.46
CA SER A 29 -31.33 24.19 7.16
C SER A 29 -31.05 25.50 6.43
N THR A 30 -31.27 25.52 5.12
CA THR A 30 -31.50 26.75 4.36
C THR A 30 -32.84 27.35 4.79
N VAL A 31 -32.81 28.34 5.69
CA VAL A 31 -33.97 29.18 6.01
C VAL A 31 -34.16 30.18 4.85
N CYS A 32 -35.13 29.89 3.99
CA CYS A 32 -35.64 30.87 3.03
C CYS A 32 -37.07 31.21 3.45
N GLY A 33 -37.28 32.42 3.96
CA GLY A 33 -38.57 32.90 4.42
C GLY A 33 -39.57 33.03 3.27
N GLN A 34 -40.75 32.44 3.43
CA GLN A 34 -41.91 32.67 2.57
C GLN A 34 -42.73 33.84 3.12
N GLU A 35 -42.88 34.91 2.34
CA GLU A 35 -43.98 35.87 2.48
C GLU A 35 -45.17 35.46 1.58
N PRO A 36 -46.42 35.74 1.99
CA PRO A 36 -47.61 35.23 1.32
C PRO A 36 -48.06 36.08 0.12
N LEU A 37 -48.44 35.37 -0.94
CA LEU A 37 -48.90 35.85 -2.25
C LEU A 37 -50.33 36.43 -2.20
N ALA A 38 -50.51 37.68 -2.63
CA ALA A 38 -51.80 38.29 -2.91
C ALA A 38 -52.31 37.92 -4.33
N LYS A 39 -53.64 37.79 -4.47
CA LYS A 39 -54.38 37.33 -5.67
C LYS A 39 -54.20 38.25 -6.90
N PRO A 40 -54.24 37.71 -8.14
CA PRO A 40 -54.14 38.51 -9.35
C PRO A 40 -55.51 38.98 -9.86
N THR A 41 -55.56 40.21 -10.36
CA THR A 41 -56.65 40.74 -11.19
C THR A 41 -56.19 40.69 -12.65
N GLN A 42 -56.90 39.94 -13.49
CA GLN A 42 -56.68 39.86 -14.93
C GLN A 42 -57.03 41.18 -15.62
N LYS A 43 -56.12 41.70 -16.46
CA LYS A 43 -56.48 42.43 -17.68
C LYS A 43 -55.50 42.11 -18.81
N HIS A 44 -56.09 41.79 -19.97
CA HIS A 44 -55.47 41.70 -21.29
C HIS A 44 -54.60 42.92 -21.60
N PHE A 45 -53.45 42.72 -22.25
CA PHE A 45 -53.13 43.34 -23.55
C PHE A 45 -51.93 42.67 -24.20
N SER A 46 -52.05 42.50 -25.51
CA SER A 46 -51.10 42.00 -26.50
C SER A 46 -49.89 42.93 -26.68
N SER A 47 -48.69 42.38 -26.63
CA SER A 47 -47.56 42.73 -27.51
C SER A 47 -46.45 41.70 -27.32
N ILE A 48 -45.86 41.25 -28.43
CA ILE A 48 -44.75 40.29 -28.49
C ILE A 48 -43.46 41.08 -28.26
N PRO A 49 -42.69 40.84 -27.17
CA PRO A 49 -41.30 41.27 -27.09
C PRO A 49 -40.40 40.18 -27.67
N SER A 50 -39.41 40.60 -28.46
CA SER A 50 -38.31 39.77 -28.93
C SER A 50 -37.70 38.93 -27.78
N PRO A 51 -37.16 37.73 -28.05
CA PRO A 51 -36.51 36.91 -27.04
C PRO A 51 -35.18 37.56 -26.63
N GLY A 52 -35.25 38.56 -25.76
CA GLY A 52 -34.12 39.04 -24.99
C GLY A 52 -33.74 37.93 -24.03
N ALA A 53 -32.57 37.34 -24.24
CA ALA A 53 -31.98 36.37 -23.31
C ALA A 53 -31.77 37.07 -21.96
N CYS A 54 -32.74 36.96 -21.06
CA CYS A 54 -32.54 37.24 -19.64
C CYS A 54 -31.54 36.22 -19.12
N ILE A 55 -30.25 36.56 -19.17
CA ILE A 55 -29.21 35.83 -18.47
C ILE A 55 -29.42 36.15 -16.99
N ASP A 56 -30.28 35.35 -16.36
CA ASP A 56 -30.51 35.38 -14.92
C ASP A 56 -29.20 34.97 -14.25
N THR A 57 -28.39 35.97 -13.90
CA THR A 57 -27.09 35.79 -13.27
C THR A 57 -27.36 35.57 -11.79
N THR A 58 -27.76 34.34 -11.45
CA THR A 58 -27.85 33.93 -10.05
C THR A 58 -26.47 34.09 -9.43
N PRO A 59 -26.33 34.83 -8.32
CA PRO A 59 -25.04 35.03 -7.68
C PRO A 59 -24.51 33.67 -7.23
N SER A 60 -23.38 33.26 -7.78
CA SER A 60 -22.71 32.03 -7.35
C SER A 60 -22.22 32.22 -5.92
N VAL A 61 -22.80 31.47 -4.98
CA VAL A 61 -22.30 31.42 -3.61
C VAL A 61 -20.93 30.76 -3.64
N GLU A 62 -19.87 31.55 -3.52
CA GLU A 62 -18.50 31.02 -3.38
C GLU A 62 -18.28 30.54 -1.95
N LEU A 63 -17.88 29.27 -1.80
CA LEU A 63 -17.47 28.70 -0.52
C LEU A 63 -16.14 29.31 -0.07
N THR A 64 -16.04 29.66 1.21
CA THR A 64 -14.78 30.15 1.79
C THR A 64 -13.72 29.05 1.84
N ALA A 65 -12.44 29.43 1.89
CA ALA A 65 -11.34 28.47 2.00
C ALA A 65 -11.48 27.58 3.24
N ASP A 66 -11.87 28.15 4.39
CA ASP A 66 -12.07 27.41 5.63
C ASP A 66 -13.20 26.38 5.50
N ALA A 67 -14.30 26.72 4.83
CA ALA A 67 -15.39 25.78 4.58
C ALA A 67 -14.94 24.63 3.68
N LEU A 68 -14.15 24.92 2.63
CA LEU A 68 -13.55 23.89 1.78
C LEU A 68 -12.57 23.01 2.56
N GLU A 69 -11.76 23.55 3.46
CA GLU A 69 -10.87 22.75 4.31
C GLU A 69 -11.66 21.77 5.19
N GLN A 70 -12.72 22.23 5.86
CA GLN A 70 -13.59 21.37 6.68
C GLN A 70 -14.25 20.25 5.87
N ILE A 71 -14.63 20.54 4.63
CA ILE A 71 -15.17 19.58 3.69
C ILE A 71 -14.09 18.55 3.31
N PHE A 72 -12.91 19.02 2.88
CA PHE A 72 -11.81 18.17 2.43
C PHE A 72 -11.20 17.32 3.56
N MET A 73 -11.39 17.71 4.82
CA MET A 73 -11.06 16.87 5.98
C MET A 73 -11.89 15.58 6.04
N ARG A 74 -13.04 15.52 5.36
CA ARG A 74 -13.90 14.31 5.27
C ARG A 74 -13.62 13.46 4.05
N CYS A 75 -12.92 14.00 3.04
CA CYS A 75 -12.54 13.24 1.86
C CYS A 75 -11.51 12.15 2.20
N ASP A 76 -11.59 11.03 1.50
CA ASP A 76 -10.49 10.07 1.47
C ASP A 76 -9.25 10.70 0.83
N ILE A 77 -8.09 10.17 1.18
CA ILE A 77 -6.80 10.72 0.74
C ILE A 77 -6.66 10.63 -0.78
N ASP A 78 -7.14 9.54 -1.39
CA ASP A 78 -6.98 9.30 -2.82
C ASP A 78 -7.77 10.33 -3.64
N ALA A 79 -9.03 10.59 -3.25
CA ALA A 79 -9.84 11.65 -3.82
C ALA A 79 -9.22 13.02 -3.56
N LEU A 80 -8.73 13.27 -2.34
CA LEU A 80 -8.17 14.56 -1.96
C LEU A 80 -6.93 14.92 -2.78
N VAL A 81 -6.08 13.93 -3.09
CA VAL A 81 -4.86 14.17 -3.85
C VAL A 81 -5.07 14.03 -5.36
N GLY A 82 -5.92 13.10 -5.80
CA GLY A 82 -6.11 12.81 -7.22
C GLY A 82 -7.22 13.63 -7.89
N VAL A 83 -8.40 13.71 -7.25
CA VAL A 83 -9.62 14.23 -7.88
C VAL A 83 -9.85 15.70 -7.54
N VAL A 84 -9.78 16.06 -6.26
CA VAL A 84 -10.10 17.42 -5.77
C VAL A 84 -9.28 18.52 -6.47
N PRO A 85 -7.95 18.37 -6.68
CA PRO A 85 -7.14 19.40 -7.36
C PRO A 85 -7.45 19.55 -8.86
N ALA A 86 -8.18 18.60 -9.45
CA ALA A 86 -8.60 18.64 -10.85
C ALA A 86 -9.92 19.41 -11.05
N VAL A 87 -10.71 19.61 -9.99
CA VAL A 87 -12.02 20.27 -10.07
C VAL A 87 -11.90 21.75 -10.48
N CYS A 88 -11.14 22.54 -9.72
CA CYS A 88 -10.90 23.95 -10.05
C CYS A 88 -9.62 24.49 -9.37
N LYS A 89 -9.21 25.70 -9.74
CA LYS A 89 -8.00 26.36 -9.20
C LYS A 89 -8.10 26.65 -7.69
N SER A 90 -9.29 27.07 -7.22
CA SER A 90 -9.51 27.36 -5.81
C SER A 90 -9.33 26.10 -4.95
N TRP A 91 -9.94 24.98 -5.36
CA TRP A 91 -9.81 23.70 -4.67
C TRP A 91 -8.37 23.20 -4.65
N ARG A 92 -7.66 23.31 -5.78
CA ARG A 92 -6.22 23.00 -5.86
C ARG A 92 -5.39 23.86 -4.89
N HIS A 93 -5.70 25.14 -4.77
CA HIS A 93 -5.01 26.03 -3.84
C HIS A 93 -5.23 25.61 -2.39
N VAL A 94 -6.48 25.30 -2.01
CA VAL A 94 -6.81 24.80 -0.67
C VAL A 94 -6.14 23.45 -0.39
N VAL A 95 -6.13 22.51 -1.35
CA VAL A 95 -5.40 21.23 -1.18
C VAL A 95 -3.89 21.43 -1.08
N SER A 96 -3.34 22.51 -1.63
CA SER A 96 -1.92 22.84 -1.50
C SER A 96 -1.62 23.59 -0.20
N SER A 97 -2.65 24.02 0.55
CA SER A 97 -2.47 24.76 1.81
C SER A 97 -1.87 23.87 2.88
N SER A 98 -0.96 24.39 3.69
CA SER A 98 -0.42 23.64 4.83
C SER A 98 -1.47 23.39 5.92
N GLY A 99 -2.50 24.25 6.01
CA GLY A 99 -3.56 24.17 7.01
C GLY A 99 -4.30 22.83 6.96
N LEU A 100 -4.71 22.43 5.75
CA LEU A 100 -5.40 21.16 5.52
C LEU A 100 -4.58 19.93 5.94
N TRP A 101 -3.26 19.96 5.74
CA TRP A 101 -2.40 18.80 5.99
C TRP A 101 -1.87 18.69 7.42
N ARG A 102 -1.97 19.73 8.25
CA ARG A 102 -1.53 19.70 9.66
C ARG A 102 -2.18 18.58 10.48
N HIS A 103 -3.39 18.17 10.11
CA HIS A 103 -4.12 17.10 10.80
C HIS A 103 -3.85 15.70 10.21
N ARG A 104 -3.24 15.64 9.03
CA ARG A 104 -2.99 14.38 8.30
C ARG A 104 -1.53 13.97 8.31
N LEU A 105 -0.61 14.93 8.38
CA LEU A 105 0.82 14.71 8.52
C LEU A 105 1.23 14.83 9.98
N SER A 106 2.23 14.06 10.40
CA SER A 106 2.79 14.21 11.74
C SER A 106 3.40 15.62 11.90
N PRO A 107 3.31 16.24 13.09
CA PRO A 107 3.89 17.57 13.32
C PRO A 107 5.38 17.64 12.99
N LYS A 108 6.11 16.54 13.22
CA LYS A 108 7.53 16.42 12.88
C LYS A 108 7.75 16.52 11.37
N LEU A 109 6.97 15.78 10.58
CA LEU A 109 7.07 15.79 9.12
C LEU A 109 6.67 17.15 8.52
N MET A 110 5.67 17.81 9.12
CA MET A 110 5.31 19.19 8.76
C MET A 110 6.45 20.18 9.03
N GLY A 111 7.18 20.00 10.14
CA GLY A 111 8.35 20.82 10.49
C GLY A 111 9.53 20.70 9.51
N GLU A 112 9.59 19.63 8.72
CA GLU A 112 10.67 19.42 7.75
C GLU A 112 10.45 20.12 6.39
N LEU A 113 9.25 20.66 6.12
CA LEU A 113 8.93 21.23 4.80
C LEU A 113 9.89 22.37 4.38
N ASP A 114 10.24 23.26 5.31
CA ASP A 114 11.15 24.38 5.05
C ASP A 114 12.58 23.89 4.79
N SER A 115 13.06 22.93 5.59
CA SER A 115 14.36 22.28 5.39
C SER A 115 14.43 21.58 4.02
N LEU A 116 13.35 20.90 3.62
CA LEU A 116 13.27 20.27 2.30
C LEU A 116 13.26 21.29 1.17
N ALA A 117 12.58 22.42 1.33
CA ALA A 117 12.57 23.51 0.36
C ALA A 117 13.96 24.11 0.15
N ALA A 118 14.83 24.13 1.18
CA ALA A 118 16.23 24.55 1.02
C ALA A 118 17.06 23.58 0.16
N LEU A 119 16.66 22.31 0.08
CA LEU A 119 17.36 21.24 -0.66
C LEU A 119 16.85 21.03 -2.09
N GLY A 120 15.91 21.85 -2.60
CA GLY A 120 15.40 21.73 -3.98
C GLY A 120 14.07 22.48 -4.23
N PRO A 121 13.35 22.22 -5.33
CA PRO A 121 12.08 22.88 -5.65
C PRO A 121 11.02 22.65 -4.56
N PRO A 122 10.27 23.66 -4.07
CA PRO A 122 9.34 23.50 -2.95
C PRO A 122 8.44 22.28 -3.09
N LEU A 123 8.38 21.45 -2.05
CA LEU A 123 7.56 20.25 -2.05
C LEU A 123 6.19 20.57 -1.47
N ALA A 124 5.12 20.28 -2.20
CA ALA A 124 3.77 20.45 -1.68
C ALA A 124 3.50 19.45 -0.54
N PRO A 125 2.76 19.83 0.53
CA PRO A 125 2.43 18.92 1.63
C PRO A 125 1.72 17.64 1.18
N SER A 126 0.84 17.75 0.19
CA SER A 126 0.15 16.60 -0.42
C SER A 126 1.13 15.60 -1.07
N SER A 127 2.17 16.10 -1.75
CA SER A 127 3.23 15.28 -2.32
C SER A 127 4.04 14.60 -1.22
N LEU A 128 4.40 15.33 -0.16
CA LEU A 128 5.10 14.76 0.99
C LEU A 128 4.29 13.64 1.65
N PHE A 129 2.98 13.84 1.82
CA PHE A 129 2.07 12.81 2.31
C PHE A 129 2.11 11.55 1.44
N LEU A 130 1.94 11.68 0.12
CA LEU A 130 1.97 10.55 -0.79
C LEU A 130 3.30 9.79 -0.75
N ILE A 131 4.41 10.51 -0.62
CA ILE A 131 5.76 9.94 -0.61
C ILE A 131 5.99 9.14 0.68
N MET A 132 5.57 9.69 1.82
CA MET A 132 5.91 9.16 3.15
C MET A 132 4.88 8.20 3.73
N GLN A 133 3.59 8.54 3.63
CA GLN A 133 2.50 7.87 4.33
C GLN A 133 1.47 7.25 3.38
N GLY A 134 1.32 7.77 2.17
CA GLY A 134 0.34 7.28 1.20
C GLY A 134 0.68 5.92 0.59
N ARG A 135 1.83 5.31 0.93
CA ARG A 135 2.37 4.14 0.22
C ARG A 135 3.16 3.23 1.14
N ASN A 136 2.77 1.96 1.15
CA ASN A 136 3.53 0.90 1.80
C ASN A 136 4.91 0.73 1.17
N PHE A 137 5.97 0.65 1.99
CA PHE A 137 7.32 0.35 1.52
C PHE A 137 7.54 -1.14 1.24
N LEU A 138 6.65 -2.01 1.73
CA LEU A 138 6.70 -3.43 1.46
C LEU A 138 6.09 -3.76 0.09
N ARG A 139 6.75 -4.66 -0.63
CA ARG A 139 6.26 -5.21 -1.90
C ARG A 139 5.43 -6.46 -1.60
N ASN A 140 4.37 -6.67 -2.39
CA ASN A 140 3.44 -7.79 -2.21
C ASN A 140 2.93 -7.93 -0.75
N PRO A 141 2.32 -6.90 -0.17
CA PRO A 141 1.88 -6.92 1.23
C PRO A 141 0.75 -7.93 1.51
N THR A 142 0.03 -8.36 0.47
CA THR A 142 -1.02 -9.40 0.54
C THR A 142 -0.50 -10.81 0.29
N PHE A 143 0.81 -11.01 0.15
CA PHE A 143 1.41 -12.33 -0.06
C PHE A 143 0.80 -13.13 -1.21
N ARG A 144 0.40 -12.42 -2.27
CA ARG A 144 -0.12 -13.03 -3.49
C ARG A 144 0.98 -13.83 -4.19
N ARG A 145 0.67 -15.07 -4.54
CA ARG A 145 1.62 -15.99 -5.19
C ARG A 145 2.17 -15.40 -6.50
N ASP A 146 1.28 -14.88 -7.34
CA ASP A 146 1.59 -14.30 -8.64
C ASP A 146 2.35 -12.97 -8.55
N ALA A 147 2.16 -12.22 -7.46
CA ALA A 147 2.87 -10.96 -7.22
C ALA A 147 4.23 -11.15 -6.53
N ASN A 148 4.53 -12.34 -5.97
CA ASN A 148 5.80 -12.56 -5.30
C ASN A 148 6.94 -12.70 -6.30
N THR A 149 6.67 -13.33 -7.44
CA THR A 149 7.61 -13.50 -8.55
C THR A 149 7.26 -12.53 -9.66
N GLN A 150 8.08 -11.50 -9.90
CA GLN A 150 7.86 -10.63 -11.05
C GLN A 150 7.94 -11.48 -12.34
N PRO A 151 6.87 -11.56 -13.16
CA PRO A 151 6.94 -12.27 -14.43
C PRO A 151 8.00 -11.59 -15.30
N GLN A 152 8.85 -12.40 -15.94
CA GLN A 152 9.89 -11.91 -16.84
C GLN A 152 9.23 -11.20 -18.04
N LEU A 153 9.05 -9.89 -17.94
CA LEU A 153 8.54 -9.05 -19.02
C LEU A 153 9.62 -8.93 -20.11
N GLY A 154 9.66 -9.90 -21.04
CA GLY A 154 10.44 -9.81 -22.28
C GLY A 154 11.05 -11.14 -22.75
N ARG A 155 11.00 -11.40 -24.07
CA ARG A 155 11.58 -12.59 -24.74
C ARG A 155 13.11 -12.71 -24.62
N ALA A 156 13.81 -11.71 -24.08
CA ALA A 156 15.26 -11.73 -23.86
C ALA A 156 15.67 -12.14 -22.43
N ALA A 157 14.73 -12.51 -21.56
CA ALA A 157 14.97 -12.74 -20.13
C ALA A 157 15.57 -14.11 -19.76
N ALA A 158 15.89 -14.97 -20.74
CA ALA A 158 16.46 -16.31 -20.51
C ALA A 158 17.83 -16.31 -19.79
N ARG A 159 18.43 -15.15 -19.54
CA ARG A 159 19.72 -15.03 -18.82
C ARG A 159 19.70 -14.10 -17.61
N SER A 160 18.55 -13.51 -17.27
CA SER A 160 18.45 -12.81 -15.99
C SER A 160 18.36 -13.87 -14.88
N LYS A 161 19.51 -14.25 -14.32
CA LYS A 161 19.61 -15.04 -13.08
C LYS A 161 18.94 -14.36 -11.87
N TYR A 162 18.37 -13.16 -12.07
CA TYR A 162 17.92 -12.26 -11.01
C TYR A 162 16.41 -12.10 -11.08
N GLN A 163 15.69 -13.17 -10.74
CA GLN A 163 14.27 -13.04 -10.43
C GLN A 163 14.15 -12.31 -9.09
N ARG A 164 13.70 -11.05 -9.13
CA ARG A 164 13.45 -10.26 -7.92
C ARG A 164 12.17 -10.78 -7.27
N CYS A 165 12.32 -11.61 -6.25
CA CYS A 165 11.20 -11.99 -5.38
C CYS A 165 10.90 -10.84 -4.43
N ALA A 166 9.60 -10.53 -4.23
CA ALA A 166 9.21 -9.55 -3.22
C ALA A 166 9.61 -10.05 -1.82
N TRP A 167 9.24 -11.29 -1.49
CA TRP A 167 9.64 -11.96 -0.26
C TRP A 167 10.60 -13.10 -0.60
N VAL A 168 11.77 -13.10 0.05
CA VAL A 168 12.78 -14.14 -0.06
C VAL A 168 12.55 -15.16 1.04
N THR A 169 12.41 -16.43 0.67
CA THR A 169 12.35 -17.55 1.61
C THR A 169 13.77 -18.01 1.89
N THR A 170 14.13 -18.23 3.16
CA THR A 170 15.44 -18.82 3.48
C THR A 170 15.43 -20.30 3.12
N THR A 171 16.18 -20.67 2.07
CA THR A 171 16.26 -22.03 1.50
C THR A 171 16.66 -23.11 2.50
N ALA A 172 17.31 -22.73 3.60
CA ALA A 172 17.73 -23.65 4.66
C ALA A 172 16.57 -24.43 5.32
N MET A 173 15.31 -23.99 5.16
CA MET A 173 14.14 -24.59 5.82
C MET A 173 13.20 -25.37 4.88
N GLY A 174 13.55 -25.54 3.58
CA GLY A 174 12.73 -26.29 2.60
C GLY A 174 11.40 -25.62 2.18
N ASP A 175 10.50 -26.39 1.55
CA ASP A 175 9.11 -26.06 1.14
C ASP A 175 8.17 -25.78 2.34
N GLY A 176 8.63 -25.03 3.34
CA GLY A 176 7.91 -24.76 4.59
C GLY A 176 6.84 -23.67 4.48
N ILE A 177 6.71 -23.05 3.30
CA ILE A 177 5.84 -21.91 3.06
C ILE A 177 4.86 -22.21 1.94
N LEU A 178 3.60 -21.83 2.14
CA LEU A 178 2.56 -21.84 1.14
C LEU A 178 1.94 -20.44 0.98
N TRP A 179 1.82 -19.98 -0.26
CA TRP A 179 1.01 -18.81 -0.61
C TRP A 179 -0.43 -19.27 -0.85
N GLU A 180 -1.34 -18.87 0.02
CA GLU A 180 -2.76 -19.27 -0.03
C GLU A 180 -3.64 -18.10 -0.49
N ALA A 181 -4.68 -18.40 -1.26
CA ALA A 181 -5.78 -17.49 -1.58
C ALA A 181 -7.01 -18.35 -1.94
N PRO A 182 -8.05 -18.42 -1.07
CA PRO A 182 -8.19 -17.78 0.24
C PRO A 182 -7.39 -18.46 1.37
N PRO A 183 -7.27 -17.83 2.57
CA PRO A 183 -6.64 -18.43 3.75
C PRO A 183 -7.37 -19.71 4.21
N ALA A 184 -6.69 -20.86 4.18
CA ALA A 184 -7.29 -22.15 4.52
C ALA A 184 -7.44 -22.34 6.04
N GLY A 185 -8.61 -22.80 6.50
CA GLY A 185 -8.79 -23.20 7.91
C GLY A 185 -8.82 -22.04 8.92
N MET A 186 -9.02 -20.79 8.48
CA MET A 186 -9.36 -19.67 9.36
C MET A 186 -10.88 -19.48 9.41
N ARG A 187 -11.43 -19.06 10.56
CA ARG A 187 -12.87 -18.83 10.68
C ARG A 187 -13.25 -17.46 10.12
N THR A 188 -14.35 -17.44 9.39
CA THR A 188 -15.13 -16.24 9.09
C THR A 188 -15.93 -15.84 10.31
N TYR A 189 -15.69 -14.66 10.87
CA TYR A 189 -16.59 -14.07 11.86
C TYR A 189 -17.38 -12.93 11.22
N GLY A 190 -18.71 -12.97 11.34
CA GLY A 190 -19.65 -11.95 10.84
C GLY A 190 -20.38 -12.33 9.54
N THR A 191 -21.19 -11.40 9.03
CA THR A 191 -21.94 -11.52 7.76
C THR A 191 -21.05 -11.43 6.52
N ALA A 192 -19.76 -11.11 6.69
CA ALA A 192 -18.78 -11.12 5.62
C ALA A 192 -18.40 -12.56 5.28
N ALA A 193 -18.77 -13.03 4.09
CA ALA A 193 -18.64 -14.41 3.63
C ALA A 193 -17.19 -14.93 3.48
N THR A 194 -16.17 -14.18 3.87
CA THR A 194 -14.75 -14.57 3.66
C THR A 194 -13.86 -14.17 4.85
N ALA A 195 -12.96 -15.07 5.28
CA ALA A 195 -12.00 -14.85 6.36
C ALA A 195 -10.81 -14.01 5.86
N ASN A 196 -11.12 -13.03 5.02
CA ASN A 196 -10.15 -12.24 4.29
C ASN A 196 -9.47 -11.27 5.26
N PRO A 197 -8.13 -11.17 5.22
CA PRO A 197 -7.44 -10.13 5.97
C PRO A 197 -7.88 -8.75 5.42
N PRO A 198 -7.83 -7.69 6.24
CA PRO A 198 -8.12 -6.35 5.76
C PRO A 198 -7.14 -5.96 4.65
N SER A 199 -7.60 -5.25 3.63
CA SER A 199 -6.74 -4.79 2.54
C SER A 199 -5.59 -3.93 3.09
N PRO A 200 -4.34 -4.16 2.66
CA PRO A 200 -3.26 -3.25 2.99
C PRO A 200 -3.45 -1.92 2.26
N LEU A 201 -2.71 -0.91 2.69
CA LEU A 201 -2.60 0.34 1.93
C LEU A 201 -2.22 0.06 0.46
N PRO A 202 -2.88 0.72 -0.51
CA PRO A 202 -2.66 0.47 -1.93
C PRO A 202 -1.21 0.73 -2.35
N TYR A 203 -0.72 -0.06 -3.30
CA TYR A 203 0.58 0.16 -3.93
C TYR A 203 0.47 1.31 -4.95
N PRO A 204 1.47 2.18 -5.10
CA PRO A 204 1.41 3.26 -6.07
C PRO A 204 1.37 2.77 -7.53
N GLY A 205 0.59 3.47 -8.36
CA GLY A 205 0.52 3.23 -9.81
C GLY A 205 -0.55 2.23 -10.24
N THR A 206 -1.12 1.47 -9.31
CA THR A 206 -2.50 0.98 -9.46
C THR A 206 -3.43 2.15 -9.23
N VAL A 207 -3.49 3.07 -10.21
CA VAL A 207 -4.72 3.82 -10.41
C VAL A 207 -5.81 2.75 -10.41
N PRO A 208 -6.89 2.86 -9.59
CA PRO A 208 -8.05 2.03 -9.79
C PRO A 208 -8.36 2.19 -11.27
N ARG A 209 -8.10 1.14 -12.07
CA ARG A 209 -8.52 1.18 -13.46
C ARG A 209 -10.02 1.31 -13.30
N LEU A 210 -10.53 2.52 -13.58
CA LEU A 210 -11.96 2.72 -13.81
C LEU A 210 -12.38 1.50 -14.60
N PRO A 211 -13.29 0.67 -14.06
CA PRO A 211 -13.56 -0.65 -14.61
C PRO A 211 -13.76 -0.43 -16.09
N THR A 212 -12.80 -0.93 -16.89
CA THR A 212 -12.78 -0.64 -18.32
C THR A 212 -14.12 -1.16 -18.80
N GLN A 213 -15.01 -0.23 -19.14
CA GLN A 213 -16.39 -0.50 -19.51
C GLN A 213 -16.34 -1.68 -20.47
N GLN A 214 -16.91 -2.80 -20.02
CA GLN A 214 -16.72 -4.14 -20.56
C GLN A 214 -16.55 -4.09 -22.08
N HIS A 215 -15.31 -4.20 -22.56
CA HIS A 215 -15.09 -4.36 -23.99
C HIS A 215 -15.71 -5.73 -24.35
N PRO A 216 -16.67 -5.82 -25.29
CA PRO A 216 -17.32 -7.08 -25.59
C PRO A 216 -16.31 -8.03 -26.25
N GLN A 217 -15.66 -8.89 -25.45
CA GLN A 217 -14.84 -10.01 -25.93
C GLN A 217 -15.72 -11.20 -26.35
N HIS A 218 -16.67 -10.98 -27.27
CA HIS A 218 -17.58 -12.02 -27.76
C HIS A 218 -17.17 -12.61 -29.14
N LEU A 219 -15.94 -12.46 -29.62
CA LEU A 219 -15.56 -13.05 -30.93
C LEU A 219 -14.15 -13.62 -30.97
N GLN A 220 -13.87 -14.63 -30.14
CA GLN A 220 -12.65 -15.46 -30.33
C GLN A 220 -12.81 -16.92 -29.84
N GLY A 221 -14.03 -17.46 -29.98
CA GLY A 221 -14.34 -18.86 -29.69
C GLY A 221 -14.66 -19.65 -30.95
N PHE A 222 -13.75 -19.71 -31.92
CA PHE A 222 -13.80 -20.72 -32.99
C PHE A 222 -12.37 -21.12 -33.33
N PHE A 223 -12.10 -22.42 -33.33
CA PHE A 223 -10.85 -23.14 -33.64
C PHE A 223 -9.87 -23.39 -32.49
N GLY A 224 -9.88 -24.64 -31.98
CA GLY A 224 -8.80 -25.16 -31.14
C GLY A 224 -9.09 -26.50 -30.48
N ASN A 225 -9.21 -27.57 -31.27
CA ASN A 225 -9.15 -28.98 -30.81
C ASN A 225 -7.77 -29.28 -30.18
N GLY A 226 -7.74 -30.02 -29.06
CA GLY A 226 -6.51 -30.57 -28.51
C GLY A 226 -6.72 -31.35 -27.21
N SER A 227 -6.63 -32.68 -27.31
CA SER A 227 -6.89 -33.70 -26.30
C SER A 227 -5.92 -33.75 -25.11
N GLY A 228 -6.46 -34.16 -23.95
CA GLY A 228 -5.87 -35.20 -23.09
C GLY A 228 -4.73 -34.83 -22.14
N GLY A 229 -5.06 -34.54 -20.89
CA GLY A 229 -4.11 -34.52 -19.78
C GLY A 229 -4.80 -34.37 -18.43
N PHE A 230 -5.00 -35.50 -17.73
CA PHE A 230 -5.49 -35.52 -16.35
C PHE A 230 -4.44 -34.92 -15.41
N GLY A 231 -4.48 -33.61 -15.22
CA GLY A 231 -3.85 -32.92 -14.10
C GLY A 231 -4.94 -32.52 -13.11
N ILE A 232 -4.81 -32.98 -11.86
CA ILE A 232 -5.58 -32.51 -10.70
C ILE A 232 -5.13 -31.07 -10.41
N TRP A 233 -5.57 -30.13 -11.25
CA TRP A 233 -5.53 -28.70 -11.02
C TRP A 233 -6.97 -28.25 -11.25
N GLY A 234 -7.69 -28.09 -10.14
CA GLY A 234 -9.11 -27.78 -10.13
C GLY A 234 -9.42 -26.62 -11.07
N SER A 235 -10.49 -26.82 -11.86
CA SER A 235 -11.05 -25.87 -12.81
C SER A 235 -11.02 -24.44 -12.29
N ALA A 236 -10.23 -23.62 -12.96
CA ALA A 236 -10.32 -22.18 -12.89
C ALA A 236 -11.72 -21.75 -13.38
N VAL A 237 -12.60 -21.38 -12.46
CA VAL A 237 -13.75 -20.52 -12.73
C VAL A 237 -13.18 -19.15 -13.14
N ARG A 238 -12.79 -19.04 -14.42
CA ARG A 238 -12.43 -17.78 -15.07
C ARG A 238 -13.68 -16.91 -15.14
N GLY A 239 -13.82 -15.98 -14.21
CA GLY A 239 -14.97 -15.07 -14.24
C GLY A 239 -15.04 -14.08 -13.08
N ARG A 240 -14.23 -14.26 -12.04
CA ARG A 240 -14.20 -13.33 -10.92
C ARG A 240 -12.77 -13.18 -10.38
N ASP A 241 -11.90 -12.60 -11.20
CA ASP A 241 -10.56 -12.11 -10.79
C ASP A 241 -10.69 -10.84 -9.92
N GLU A 242 -11.69 -10.80 -9.03
CA GLU A 242 -11.65 -9.90 -7.88
C GLU A 242 -10.45 -10.33 -7.06
N HIS A 243 -9.58 -9.36 -6.78
CA HIS A 243 -8.26 -9.54 -6.19
C HIS A 243 -8.41 -10.16 -4.79
N GLN A 244 -8.57 -11.48 -4.72
CA GLN A 244 -8.72 -12.16 -3.43
C GLN A 244 -7.44 -11.93 -2.64
N PRO A 245 -7.55 -11.40 -1.42
CA PRO A 245 -6.38 -11.19 -0.58
C PRO A 245 -5.76 -12.54 -0.27
N GLY A 246 -4.46 -12.65 -0.54
CA GLY A 246 -3.68 -13.83 -0.20
C GLY A 246 -3.21 -13.82 1.25
N CYS A 247 -2.57 -14.90 1.65
CA CYS A 247 -1.78 -14.95 2.87
C CYS A 247 -0.57 -15.89 2.73
N LEU A 248 0.40 -15.68 3.60
CA LEU A 248 1.52 -16.58 3.85
C LEU A 248 1.10 -17.61 4.90
N ALA A 249 1.19 -18.91 4.61
CA ALA A 249 1.01 -19.98 5.59
C ALA A 249 2.33 -20.72 5.85
N THR A 250 2.64 -20.97 7.12
CA THR A 250 3.87 -21.65 7.55
C THR A 250 3.62 -23.12 7.92
N ALA A 251 4.66 -23.94 7.79
CA ALA A 251 4.63 -25.36 8.11
C ALA A 251 4.83 -25.63 9.62
N ASN A 252 5.16 -26.87 9.94
CA ASN A 252 5.32 -27.34 11.32
C ASN A 252 6.55 -26.76 12.02
N ASP A 253 7.64 -26.58 11.27
CA ASP A 253 8.90 -26.02 11.76
C ASP A 253 9.01 -24.52 11.46
N TRP A 254 10.04 -23.88 12.04
CA TRP A 254 10.30 -22.47 11.80
C TRP A 254 10.55 -22.20 10.32
N CYS A 255 9.64 -21.46 9.73
CA CYS A 255 9.77 -20.93 8.38
C CYS A 255 10.04 -19.44 8.47
N GLU A 256 10.81 -18.90 7.52
CA GLU A 256 11.21 -17.49 7.52
C GLU A 256 11.06 -16.90 6.12
N VAL A 257 10.47 -15.70 6.07
CA VAL A 257 10.54 -14.81 4.92
C VAL A 257 11.16 -13.49 5.30
N VAL A 258 11.93 -12.94 4.37
CA VAL A 258 12.63 -11.68 4.53
C VAL A 258 12.31 -10.79 3.34
N GLN A 259 12.10 -9.51 3.62
CA GLN A 259 12.10 -8.46 2.61
C GLN A 259 13.06 -7.36 3.03
N VAL A 260 13.97 -7.03 2.11
CA VAL A 260 14.93 -5.93 2.27
C VAL A 260 14.42 -4.76 1.45
N VAL A 261 14.26 -3.61 2.12
CA VAL A 261 13.79 -2.36 1.54
C VAL A 261 14.90 -1.34 1.60
N ASP A 262 15.38 -0.92 0.44
CA ASP A 262 16.24 0.26 0.31
C ASP A 262 15.34 1.51 0.37
N LEU A 263 15.27 2.13 1.54
CA LEU A 263 14.36 3.25 1.79
C LEU A 263 14.80 4.50 1.06
N ASP A 264 16.10 4.74 0.92
CA ASP A 264 16.63 5.87 0.17
C ASP A 264 16.25 5.73 -1.31
N TRP A 265 16.49 4.56 -1.90
CA TRP A 265 16.07 4.28 -3.29
C TRP A 265 14.55 4.38 -3.47
N GLU A 266 13.75 3.82 -2.55
CA GLU A 266 12.28 3.89 -2.65
C GLU A 266 11.77 5.33 -2.55
N LEU A 267 12.34 6.17 -1.68
CA LEU A 267 11.98 7.59 -1.57
C LEU A 267 12.35 8.38 -2.82
N GLN A 268 13.53 8.11 -3.40
CA GLN A 268 13.93 8.73 -4.66
C GLN A 268 13.03 8.30 -5.82
N HIS A 269 12.67 7.01 -5.89
CA HIS A 269 11.74 6.50 -6.89
C HIS A 269 10.32 7.09 -6.75
N ARG A 270 9.97 7.58 -5.55
CA ARG A 270 8.74 8.32 -5.29
C ARG A 270 8.83 9.81 -5.65
N GLY A 271 9.95 10.28 -6.20
CA GLY A 271 10.13 11.62 -6.75
C GLY A 271 10.94 12.56 -5.87
N LEU A 272 11.56 12.08 -4.78
CA LEU A 272 12.52 12.89 -4.02
C LEU A 272 13.89 12.91 -4.68
N THR A 273 14.62 14.01 -4.49
CA THR A 273 16.05 14.04 -4.77
C THR A 273 16.80 13.24 -3.70
N ALA A 274 18.00 12.73 -4.02
CA ALA A 274 18.82 11.99 -3.06
C ALA A 274 19.09 12.78 -1.77
N ALA A 275 19.38 14.08 -1.87
CA ALA A 275 19.58 14.95 -0.71
C ALA A 275 18.35 15.05 0.20
N ARG A 276 17.14 15.13 -0.39
CA ARG A 276 15.88 15.19 0.36
C ARG A 276 15.53 13.85 1.00
N ALA A 277 15.73 12.76 0.28
CA ALA A 277 15.51 11.42 0.81
C ALA A 277 16.43 11.17 2.02
N ALA A 278 17.72 11.45 1.89
CA ALA A 278 18.69 11.37 2.99
C ALA A 278 18.29 12.26 4.17
N HIS A 279 17.92 13.53 3.92
CA HIS A 279 17.46 14.45 4.96
C HIS A 279 16.24 13.92 5.72
N LEU A 280 15.22 13.40 5.02
CA LEU A 280 14.04 12.83 5.68
C LEU A 280 14.35 11.59 6.52
N LEU A 281 15.25 10.73 6.04
CA LEU A 281 15.70 9.58 6.81
C LEU A 281 16.51 10.02 8.05
N ASP A 282 17.23 11.13 7.97
CA ASP A 282 17.99 11.66 9.11
C ASP A 282 17.14 12.57 10.04
N ALA A 283 15.89 12.88 9.67
CA ALA A 283 14.93 13.63 10.47
C ALA A 283 14.31 12.81 11.62
N GLU A 284 14.82 11.60 11.88
CA GLU A 284 14.39 10.74 13.00
C GLU A 284 12.86 10.52 13.04
N LEU A 285 12.26 10.34 11.86
CA LEU A 285 10.82 10.15 11.75
C LEU A 285 10.38 8.83 12.41
N SER A 286 9.11 8.75 12.81
CA SER A 286 8.56 7.51 13.34
C SER A 286 8.29 6.53 12.19
N LEU A 287 8.60 5.25 12.40
CA LEU A 287 8.40 4.18 11.44
C LEU A 287 7.56 3.06 12.05
N ARG A 288 6.51 2.67 11.35
CA ARG A 288 5.54 1.68 11.81
C ARG A 288 5.62 0.43 10.93
N LEU A 289 5.82 -0.71 11.58
CA LEU A 289 5.65 -2.04 11.00
C LEU A 289 4.37 -2.65 11.56
N SER A 290 3.46 -3.08 10.69
CA SER A 290 2.28 -3.85 11.10
C SER A 290 2.06 -5.04 10.19
N VAL A 291 1.47 -6.11 10.70
CA VAL A 291 1.11 -7.31 9.93
C VAL A 291 -0.07 -7.99 10.61
N HIS A 292 -0.99 -8.52 9.80
CA HIS A 292 -2.06 -9.35 10.33
C HIS A 292 -1.54 -10.78 10.49
N VAL A 293 -1.72 -11.32 11.68
CA VAL A 293 -1.30 -12.66 12.05
C VAL A 293 -2.52 -13.48 12.45
N GLY A 294 -2.56 -14.72 12.03
CA GLY A 294 -3.62 -15.66 12.39
C GLY A 294 -3.10 -17.08 12.48
N ALA A 295 -3.95 -17.99 12.93
CA ALA A 295 -3.71 -19.41 12.90
C ALA A 295 -4.97 -20.13 12.41
N ARG A 296 -4.87 -21.44 12.21
CA ARG A 296 -6.06 -22.23 11.86
C ARG A 296 -6.90 -22.49 13.10
N TRP A 297 -8.18 -22.74 12.94
CA TRP A 297 -9.07 -23.11 14.05
C TRP A 297 -8.73 -24.46 14.69
N ASP A 298 -8.08 -25.34 13.94
CA ASP A 298 -7.67 -26.68 14.36
C ASP A 298 -6.19 -26.76 14.77
N CYS A 299 -5.43 -25.66 14.72
CA CYS A 299 -4.00 -25.67 15.00
C CYS A 299 -3.49 -24.33 15.51
N VAL A 300 -2.78 -24.35 16.64
CA VAL A 300 -2.17 -23.17 17.24
C VAL A 300 -0.87 -22.82 16.51
N GLY A 301 -0.78 -21.58 16.03
CA GLY A 301 0.41 -21.03 15.42
C GLY A 301 1.38 -20.46 16.46
N GLN A 302 2.65 -20.37 16.10
CA GLN A 302 3.63 -19.53 16.80
C GLN A 302 4.35 -18.68 15.77
N TYR A 303 4.51 -17.40 16.07
CA TYR A 303 5.12 -16.44 15.15
C TYR A 303 6.19 -15.60 15.83
N SER A 304 6.97 -14.93 14.99
CA SER A 304 7.85 -13.84 15.35
C SER A 304 7.93 -12.85 14.21
N VAL A 305 7.88 -11.56 14.54
CA VAL A 305 8.14 -10.44 13.64
C VAL A 305 9.45 -9.76 14.05
N GLY A 306 10.26 -9.37 13.07
CA GLY A 306 11.49 -8.61 13.27
C GLY A 306 11.61 -7.42 12.32
N LEU A 307 12.18 -6.33 12.81
CA LEU A 307 12.54 -5.14 12.04
C LEU A 307 14.00 -4.77 12.35
N LEU A 308 14.81 -4.66 11.31
CA LEU A 308 16.18 -4.15 11.42
C LEU A 308 16.32 -2.92 10.54
N LEU A 309 16.88 -1.85 11.11
CA LEU A 309 17.30 -0.67 10.36
C LEU A 309 18.82 -0.61 10.38
N ASP A 310 19.42 -0.44 9.20
CA ASP A 310 20.85 -0.26 9.07
C ASP A 310 21.20 0.82 8.04
N GLU A 311 22.48 1.20 8.04
CA GLU A 311 23.05 2.25 7.22
C GLU A 311 22.88 2.00 5.72
N GLY A 312 22.54 0.78 5.30
CA GLY A 312 22.64 0.36 3.91
C GLY A 312 24.07 0.58 3.46
N ASN A 313 24.98 -0.33 3.82
CA ASN A 313 26.40 -0.19 3.46
C ASN A 313 26.48 0.27 1.98
N GLY A 314 27.25 1.32 1.65
CA GLY A 314 27.35 1.81 0.27
C GLY A 314 27.83 0.74 -0.74
N ASN A 315 28.24 -0.42 -0.23
CA ASN A 315 28.59 -1.64 -0.95
C ASN A 315 27.68 -2.86 -0.62
N ALA A 316 26.54 -2.70 0.07
CA ALA A 316 25.60 -3.76 0.45
C ALA A 316 24.50 -4.03 -0.61
N ASN A 317 24.74 -3.59 -1.84
CA ASN A 317 24.48 -4.48 -2.98
C ASN A 317 25.41 -5.70 -2.99
N GLY A 318 26.28 -5.88 -1.97
CA GLY A 318 27.14 -7.01 -1.67
C GLY A 318 26.46 -8.38 -1.54
N TYR A 319 25.56 -8.72 -2.46
CA TYR A 319 25.97 -9.68 -3.50
C TYR A 319 27.20 -9.10 -4.19
N GLY A 320 28.39 -9.44 -3.72
CA GLY A 320 29.65 -8.90 -4.24
C GLY A 320 29.86 -9.27 -5.70
N TYR A 321 29.19 -8.61 -6.63
CA TYR A 321 29.67 -8.52 -7.99
C TYR A 321 30.59 -7.32 -8.01
N GLY A 322 31.81 -7.55 -7.52
CA GLY A 322 32.93 -6.80 -8.05
C GLY A 322 32.79 -6.86 -9.57
N THR A 323 32.54 -5.73 -10.19
CA THR A 323 32.92 -5.52 -11.59
C THR A 323 34.45 -5.60 -11.60
N GLY A 324 34.99 -6.81 -11.44
CA GLY A 324 36.34 -7.17 -11.78
C GLY A 324 36.46 -7.13 -13.30
N ASN A 325 36.20 -5.95 -13.85
CA ASN A 325 36.57 -5.59 -15.19
C ASN A 325 37.90 -4.86 -15.03
N ASP A 326 38.95 -5.66 -14.88
CA ASP A 326 40.29 -5.32 -15.32
C ASP A 326 41.06 -6.64 -15.48
N GLY A 327 40.74 -7.35 -16.56
CA GLY A 327 41.69 -7.78 -17.58
C GLY A 327 42.98 -8.53 -17.22
N GLN A 328 43.31 -8.82 -15.97
CA GLN A 328 44.49 -9.60 -15.61
C GLN A 328 44.07 -11.04 -15.35
N ARG A 329 44.10 -11.85 -16.42
CA ARG A 329 44.24 -13.30 -16.31
C ARG A 329 45.46 -13.58 -15.41
N PRO A 330 45.31 -14.19 -14.23
CA PRO A 330 46.45 -14.80 -13.57
C PRO A 330 46.91 -15.99 -14.43
N PRO A 331 48.20 -16.06 -14.80
CA PRO A 331 48.72 -17.20 -15.52
C PRO A 331 48.83 -18.40 -14.57
N HIS A 332 48.17 -19.50 -14.96
CA HIS A 332 48.38 -20.88 -14.54
C HIS A 332 48.41 -21.22 -13.02
N GLY A 333 47.38 -21.96 -12.60
CA GLY A 333 47.64 -23.19 -11.84
C GLY A 333 47.34 -23.22 -10.35
N SER A 334 46.26 -22.62 -9.86
CA SER A 334 45.77 -22.90 -8.50
C SER A 334 44.39 -23.55 -8.52
N PRO A 335 44.18 -24.68 -7.81
CA PRO A 335 42.92 -25.40 -7.80
C PRO A 335 41.83 -24.57 -7.10
N ALA A 336 40.78 -24.28 -7.85
CA ALA A 336 39.62 -23.53 -7.44
C ALA A 336 38.86 -24.23 -6.30
N THR A 337 39.10 -23.78 -5.06
CA THR A 337 38.25 -24.05 -3.90
C THR A 337 37.99 -22.72 -3.21
N GLY A 338 36.90 -22.07 -3.62
CA GLY A 338 36.57 -20.74 -3.13
C GLY A 338 35.17 -20.35 -3.57
N VAL A 339 34.19 -21.20 -3.26
CA VAL A 339 32.80 -20.78 -3.22
C VAL A 339 32.73 -19.72 -2.13
N THR A 340 32.73 -18.45 -2.53
CA THR A 340 32.42 -17.35 -1.62
C THR A 340 30.97 -17.53 -1.22
N ASP A 341 30.79 -18.13 -0.06
CA ASP A 341 29.53 -18.28 0.64
C ASP A 341 28.87 -16.89 0.71
N ASP A 342 27.80 -16.69 -0.05
CA ASP A 342 26.86 -15.56 0.05
C ASP A 342 26.09 -15.69 1.37
N SER A 343 26.83 -15.81 2.48
CA SER A 343 26.28 -15.89 3.80
C SER A 343 25.66 -14.54 4.11
N ILE A 344 24.33 -14.50 4.16
CA ILE A 344 23.57 -13.44 4.81
C ILE A 344 24.32 -13.10 6.10
N PRO A 345 24.68 -11.83 6.37
CA PRO A 345 25.49 -11.48 7.52
C PRO A 345 24.90 -12.13 8.76
N CYS A 346 25.67 -13.06 9.33
CA CYS A 346 25.29 -13.83 10.48
C CYS A 346 24.76 -12.89 11.57
N LEU A 347 23.48 -13.05 11.94
CA LEU A 347 22.78 -12.29 12.97
C LEU A 347 23.51 -12.28 14.34
N GLN A 348 24.56 -13.09 14.50
CA GLN A 348 25.30 -13.25 15.76
C GLN A 348 26.53 -12.32 15.91
N SER A 349 26.91 -11.52 14.91
CA SER A 349 28.07 -10.61 15.01
C SER A 349 27.72 -9.12 14.94
N PHE A 350 26.54 -8.75 15.47
CA PHE A 350 26.08 -7.37 15.45
C PHE A 350 26.65 -6.58 16.63
N VAL A 351 27.67 -5.76 16.34
CA VAL A 351 28.07 -4.66 17.23
C VAL A 351 26.98 -3.59 17.15
N LEU A 352 26.40 -3.26 18.30
CA LEU A 352 25.45 -2.15 18.43
C LEU A 352 26.13 -0.85 17.98
N ARG A 353 25.66 -0.29 16.86
CA ARG A 353 26.02 1.06 16.41
C ARG A 353 24.85 2.00 16.69
N PRO A 354 25.09 3.27 17.03
CA PRO A 354 24.02 4.26 17.24
C PRO A 354 23.09 4.45 16.03
N THR A 355 23.56 4.10 14.83
CA THR A 355 22.87 4.20 13.53
C THR A 355 21.96 3.01 13.23
N ARG A 356 21.90 2.00 14.12
CA ARG A 356 21.18 0.76 13.88
C ARG A 356 20.04 0.58 14.87
N HIS A 357 18.94 0.04 14.37
CA HIS A 357 17.82 -0.36 15.21
C HIS A 357 17.53 -1.84 14.97
N HIS A 358 17.23 -2.57 16.05
CA HIS A 358 16.79 -3.95 15.97
C HIS A 358 15.63 -4.17 16.93
N PHE A 359 14.56 -4.71 16.38
CA PHE A 359 13.41 -5.16 17.12
C PHE A 359 13.06 -6.59 16.72
N TYR A 360 12.75 -7.41 17.71
CA TYR A 360 12.30 -8.78 17.51
C TYR A 360 11.29 -9.15 18.60
N THR A 361 10.08 -9.55 18.20
CA THR A 361 8.98 -9.90 19.14
C THR A 361 9.25 -11.12 20.02
N GLY A 362 10.27 -11.93 19.70
CA GLY A 362 10.44 -13.24 20.30
C GLY A 362 9.39 -14.23 19.79
N ARG A 363 9.06 -15.25 20.58
CA ARG A 363 8.13 -16.30 20.17
C ARG A 363 6.74 -16.01 20.72
N VAL A 364 5.83 -15.53 19.87
CA VAL A 364 4.45 -15.21 20.25
C VAL A 364 3.53 -16.34 19.80
N ILE A 365 2.67 -16.82 20.70
CA ILE A 365 1.66 -17.83 20.37
C ILE A 365 0.45 -17.13 19.74
N CYS A 366 -0.03 -17.67 18.61
CA CYS A 366 -1.26 -17.23 17.96
C CYS A 366 -2.30 -18.35 18.07
N THR A 367 -3.24 -18.18 18.99
CA THR A 367 -4.39 -19.10 19.19
C THR A 367 -5.63 -18.65 18.43
N SER A 368 -5.59 -17.48 17.82
CA SER A 368 -6.73 -16.89 17.12
C SER A 368 -6.95 -17.60 15.80
N ASP A 369 -8.15 -18.11 15.59
CA ASP A 369 -8.66 -18.54 14.29
C ASP A 369 -9.12 -17.36 13.42
N THR A 370 -8.89 -16.13 13.91
CA THR A 370 -9.13 -14.85 13.28
C THR A 370 -7.84 -14.05 13.11
N TRP A 371 -7.88 -13.05 12.22
CA TRP A 371 -6.78 -12.11 12.03
C TRP A 371 -6.64 -11.17 13.23
N GLN A 372 -5.44 -11.12 13.79
CA GLN A 372 -5.02 -10.15 14.79
C GLN A 372 -3.97 -9.22 14.20
N ARG A 373 -4.09 -7.92 14.42
CA ARG A 373 -3.08 -6.95 13.98
C ARG A 373 -1.92 -6.95 14.97
N PHE A 374 -0.74 -7.36 14.51
CA PHE A 374 0.52 -7.05 15.17
C PHE A 374 0.97 -5.66 14.72
N GLU A 375 1.47 -4.84 15.66
CA GLU A 375 2.00 -3.52 15.37
C GLU A 375 3.22 -3.21 16.23
N TYR A 376 4.26 -2.66 15.59
CA TYR A 376 5.45 -2.11 16.21
C TYR A 376 5.70 -0.71 15.66
N VAL A 377 5.84 0.27 16.55
CA VAL A 377 6.14 1.66 16.22
C VAL A 377 7.50 2.01 16.78
N LEU A 378 8.44 2.34 15.91
CA LEU A 378 9.71 2.95 16.27
C LEU A 378 9.52 4.48 16.29
N PRO A 379 9.42 5.13 17.46
CA PRO A 379 9.03 6.53 17.56
C PRO A 379 10.03 7.50 16.90
N ALA A 380 11.31 7.11 16.82
CA ALA A 380 12.35 7.91 16.18
C ALA A 380 13.38 6.98 15.54
N CYS A 381 13.47 7.00 14.21
CA CYS A 381 14.48 6.22 13.50
C CYS A 381 15.89 6.75 13.79
N PRO A 382 16.90 5.86 13.92
CA PRO A 382 18.28 6.28 14.12
C PRO A 382 18.80 6.99 12.87
N ARG A 383 19.53 8.10 13.03
CA ARG A 383 20.16 8.80 11.90
C ARG A 383 21.12 7.88 11.14
N GLY A 384 21.26 8.14 9.84
CA GLY A 384 22.15 7.42 8.95
C GLY A 384 21.60 6.10 8.42
N PHE A 385 20.41 5.65 8.86
CA PHE A 385 19.79 4.45 8.30
C PHE A 385 19.32 4.71 6.85
N ARG A 386 19.49 3.72 5.98
CA ARG A 386 19.03 3.78 4.58
C ARG A 386 18.24 2.55 4.17
N ARG A 387 18.24 1.51 5.00
CA ARG A 387 17.65 0.22 4.68
C ARG A 387 16.84 -0.32 5.85
N ALA A 388 15.72 -0.95 5.52
CA ALA A 388 14.90 -1.72 6.45
C ALA A 388 14.88 -3.19 6.04
N VAL A 389 15.06 -4.09 7.00
CA VAL A 389 14.90 -5.53 6.82
C VAL A 389 13.73 -5.99 7.66
N VAL A 390 12.69 -6.50 7.02
CA VAL A 390 11.51 -7.06 7.66
C VAL A 390 11.60 -8.57 7.61
N ILE A 391 11.49 -9.20 8.78
CA ILE A 391 11.56 -10.64 8.95
C ILE A 391 10.24 -11.13 9.52
N LEU A 392 9.59 -12.08 8.85
CA LEU A 392 8.42 -12.78 9.36
C LEU A 392 8.75 -14.25 9.50
N ARG A 393 8.57 -14.78 10.71
CA ARG A 393 8.81 -16.18 11.02
C ARG A 393 7.57 -16.80 11.61
N GLY A 394 7.23 -18.00 11.16
CA GLY A 394 6.09 -18.74 11.68
C GLY A 394 6.37 -20.22 11.73
N ARG A 395 5.67 -20.90 12.64
CA ARG A 395 5.59 -22.34 12.73
C ARG A 395 4.32 -22.77 13.43
N ARG A 396 4.14 -24.08 13.58
CA ARG A 396 3.17 -24.65 14.53
C ARG A 396 3.69 -24.52 15.97
N ALA A 397 2.80 -24.22 16.91
CA ALA A 397 3.14 -24.24 18.32
C ALA A 397 3.42 -25.69 18.79
N PRO A 398 4.47 -25.95 19.58
CA PRO A 398 4.90 -27.31 19.93
C PRO A 398 3.84 -28.12 20.70
N ASN A 399 2.93 -27.44 21.41
CA ASN A 399 1.86 -28.06 22.22
C ASN A 399 0.48 -27.92 21.57
N SER A 400 0.41 -27.65 20.27
CA SER A 400 -0.87 -27.63 19.56
C SER A 400 -1.48 -29.03 19.58
N LEU A 401 -2.78 -29.12 19.87
CA LEU A 401 -3.53 -30.37 19.75
C LEU A 401 -3.34 -30.94 18.34
N ILE A 402 -2.95 -32.22 18.26
CA ILE A 402 -2.72 -32.89 16.98
C ILE A 402 -4.06 -33.44 16.51
N VAL A 403 -4.71 -32.74 15.58
CA VAL A 403 -5.85 -33.29 14.84
C VAL A 403 -5.29 -34.06 13.63
N SER A 404 -5.58 -35.36 13.54
CA SER A 404 -5.13 -36.21 12.44
C SER A 404 -6.23 -36.34 11.36
N PRO A 405 -5.90 -36.24 10.05
CA PRO A 405 -4.56 -35.99 9.50
C PRO A 405 -4.15 -34.52 9.61
N MET A 406 -2.89 -34.29 9.97
CA MET A 406 -2.38 -32.94 10.21
C MET A 406 -2.06 -32.22 8.89
N PRO A 407 -2.64 -31.04 8.63
CA PRO A 407 -2.31 -30.26 7.44
C PRO A 407 -0.83 -29.87 7.43
N ARG A 408 -0.20 -29.91 6.25
CA ARG A 408 1.22 -29.55 6.09
C ARG A 408 1.53 -28.10 6.50
N PHE A 409 0.62 -27.17 6.19
CA PHE A 409 0.75 -25.75 6.46
C PHE A 409 -0.27 -25.32 7.52
N CYS A 410 -0.01 -25.73 8.76
CA CYS A 410 -0.87 -25.45 9.92
C CYS A 410 -0.26 -24.50 10.95
N GLY A 411 0.91 -23.91 10.65
CA GLY A 411 1.54 -22.92 11.50
C GLY A 411 0.86 -21.55 11.46
N ALA A 412 1.57 -20.53 11.95
CA ALA A 412 1.13 -19.15 11.87
C ALA A 412 0.95 -18.69 10.41
N LYS A 413 0.01 -17.78 10.21
CA LYS A 413 -0.31 -17.16 8.93
C LYS A 413 -0.07 -15.66 8.98
N PHE A 414 0.38 -15.08 7.87
CA PHE A 414 0.63 -13.64 7.75
C PHE A 414 -0.14 -13.05 6.57
N ALA A 415 -0.68 -11.85 6.78
CA ALA A 415 -1.37 -11.08 5.77
C ALA A 415 -1.17 -9.57 5.96
N SER A 416 -1.36 -8.81 4.90
CA SER A 416 -1.44 -7.34 4.92
C SER A 416 -0.32 -6.69 5.73
N ALA A 417 0.92 -7.01 5.36
CA ALA A 417 2.11 -6.45 5.99
C ALA A 417 2.32 -5.01 5.50
N GLU A 418 2.60 -4.09 6.42
CA GLU A 418 2.79 -2.67 6.15
C GLU A 418 4.06 -2.15 6.83
N LEU A 419 4.88 -1.44 6.07
CA LEU A 419 5.97 -0.62 6.58
C LEU A 419 5.74 0.80 6.07
N VAL A 420 5.49 1.75 6.96
CA VAL A 420 5.17 3.15 6.62
C VAL A 420 5.77 4.12 7.65
N PHE A 421 6.11 5.33 7.24
CA PHE A 421 6.37 6.40 8.18
C PHE A 421 5.05 6.87 8.82
N SER A 422 5.05 7.20 10.10
CA SER A 422 3.86 7.61 10.87
C SER A 422 3.95 9.02 11.41
#